data_AF-A0A2M7U0V1-F1
#
_entry.id   AF-A0A2M7U0V1-F1
#
_cell.length_a   1.000
_cell.length_b   1.000
_cell.length_c   1.000
_cell.angle_alpha   90.00
_cell.angle_beta   90.00
_cell.angle_gamma   90.00
#
_symmetry.space_group_name_H-M   'P 1'
#
loop_
_entity.id
_entity.type
_entity.pdbx_description
1 polymer ?
#
loop_
_entity_poly.entity_id
_entity_poly.type
_entity_poly.pdbx_seq_one_letter_code
_entity_poly.pdbx_strand_id
1 'polypeptide(L)'
;MKLNRIVQAINKKIPHISSKKNKRFFISVTIGVLGFVAIIIATASVTYYLTLRANAEVIEAFEKSGITVESLAAKVIPEEGYTLKLNWGDTGKKLVESGAIDLQKYKDNYGDEKYSELMTFITDTKNENITVNSENSYFWVNTLWAMGLVQKSDVLEKGIIGTEYKDEIGSFASTGGWTLGTTDAISLYSSTNIVDLSLEQQQRVAEIAGNIYRPCCGNSAAFPDCNHGMAILGLIELMVAQGSPDSEIYEASLAFNSYWFPQTYADLAYYFETKQDTAWEDIDPKTVLGQAYSSGQGYARIKQEIGNIPGLQSGGGSCGA
;
A
#
# COMPACT_ATOMS: atom_id res chain seq x y z
N MET A 1 8.86 80.48 6.61
CA MET A 1 7.40 80.74 6.49
C MET A 1 6.65 79.88 5.45
N LYS A 2 7.29 78.88 4.78
CA LYS A 2 6.63 78.03 3.75
C LYS A 2 6.32 76.58 4.17
N LEU A 3 6.96 76.02 5.21
CA LEU A 3 6.72 74.63 5.64
C LEU A 3 5.40 74.46 6.42
N ASN A 4 5.07 75.43 7.29
CA ASN A 4 3.82 75.39 8.09
C ASN A 4 2.54 75.49 7.27
N ARG A 5 2.59 76.06 6.06
CA ARG A 5 1.43 76.13 5.16
C ARG A 5 1.14 74.81 4.43
N ILE A 6 2.16 73.96 4.23
CA ILE A 6 1.99 72.65 3.59
C ILE A 6 1.37 71.65 4.57
N VAL A 7 1.81 71.66 5.85
CA VAL A 7 1.24 70.81 6.90
C VAL A 7 -0.24 71.12 7.16
N GLN A 8 -0.64 72.40 7.09
CA GLN A 8 -2.05 72.79 7.23
C GLN A 8 -2.92 72.40 6.02
N ALA A 9 -2.36 72.27 4.82
CA ALA A 9 -3.11 71.88 3.63
C ALA A 9 -3.40 70.37 3.59
N ILE A 10 -2.50 69.53 4.12
CA ILE A 10 -2.68 68.08 4.17
C ILE A 10 -3.75 67.68 5.21
N ASN A 11 -3.78 68.34 6.37
CA ASN A 11 -4.77 68.07 7.42
C ASN A 11 -6.21 68.47 7.07
N LYS A 12 -6.43 69.25 6.00
CA LYS A 12 -7.76 69.75 5.63
C LYS A 12 -8.51 68.87 4.63
N LYS A 13 -7.86 67.83 4.08
CA LYS A 13 -8.45 66.91 3.10
C LYS A 13 -8.64 65.48 3.58
N ILE A 14 -8.28 65.18 4.83
CA ILE A 14 -8.69 63.91 5.45
C ILE A 14 -10.09 64.16 6.02
N PRO A 15 -11.15 63.50 5.52
CA PRO A 15 -12.47 63.64 6.12
C PRO A 15 -12.34 63.31 7.61
N HIS A 16 -12.81 64.21 8.47
CA HIS A 16 -12.89 63.99 9.91
C HIS A 16 -13.98 62.94 10.15
N ILE A 17 -13.65 61.68 9.88
CA ILE A 17 -14.52 60.53 10.11
C ILE A 17 -14.58 60.38 11.64
N SER A 18 -15.79 60.53 12.18
CA SER A 18 -16.07 60.44 13.61
C SER A 18 -15.45 59.18 14.24
N SER A 19 -14.65 59.36 15.29
CA SER A 19 -14.02 58.26 16.04
C SER A 19 -15.03 57.24 16.58
N LYS A 20 -16.29 57.67 16.82
CA LYS A 20 -17.39 56.78 17.23
C LYS A 20 -17.84 55.83 16.11
N LYS A 21 -17.80 56.24 14.83
CA LYS A 21 -18.17 55.37 13.70
C LYS A 21 -17.12 54.27 13.49
N ASN A 22 -15.83 54.60 13.61
CA ASN A 22 -14.75 53.61 13.55
C ASN A 22 -14.84 52.62 14.71
N LYS A 23 -15.07 53.09 15.95
CA LYS A 23 -15.20 52.21 17.12
C LYS A 23 -16.38 51.25 16.99
N ARG A 24 -17.53 51.71 16.47
CA ARG A 24 -18.69 50.83 16.20
C ARG A 24 -18.40 49.81 15.11
N PHE A 25 -17.75 50.21 14.01
CA PHE A 25 -17.35 49.31 12.94
C PHE A 25 -16.38 48.22 13.42
N PHE A 26 -15.33 48.59 14.17
CA PHE A 26 -14.39 47.61 14.75
C PHE A 26 -15.08 46.67 15.75
N ILE A 27 -15.97 47.17 16.61
CA ILE A 27 -16.75 46.31 17.52
C ILE A 27 -17.63 45.31 16.73
N SER A 28 -18.31 45.76 15.68
CA SER A 28 -19.13 44.89 14.83
C SER A 28 -18.30 43.81 14.12
N VAL A 29 -17.11 44.16 13.61
CA VAL A 29 -16.18 43.21 13.00
C VAL A 29 -15.65 42.21 14.02
N THR A 30 -15.25 42.66 15.22
CA THR A 30 -14.78 41.76 16.28
C THR A 30 -15.87 40.80 16.75
N ILE A 31 -17.12 41.26 16.92
CA ILE A 31 -18.26 40.40 17.27
C ILE A 31 -18.51 39.37 16.15
N GLY A 32 -18.44 39.79 14.88
CA GLY A 32 -18.58 38.88 13.73
C GLY A 32 -17.50 37.80 13.69
N VAL A 33 -16.23 38.17 13.92
CA VAL A 33 -15.10 37.23 13.99
C VAL A 33 -15.26 36.26 15.16
N LEU A 34 -15.60 36.75 16.36
CA LEU A 34 -15.81 35.90 17.53
C LEU A 34 -17.00 34.95 17.34
N GLY A 35 -18.08 35.41 16.70
CA GLY A 35 -19.22 34.56 16.34
C GLY A 35 -18.83 33.46 15.34
N PHE A 36 -18.02 33.79 14.34
CA PHE A 36 -17.52 32.80 13.37
C PHE A 36 -16.58 31.77 14.01
N VAL A 37 -15.68 32.20 14.89
CA VAL A 37 -14.80 31.28 15.65
C VAL A 37 -15.63 30.37 16.57
N ALA A 38 -16.66 30.90 17.24
CA ALA A 38 -17.55 30.10 18.09
C ALA A 38 -18.31 29.04 17.27
N ILE A 39 -18.76 29.37 16.05
CA ILE A 39 -19.38 28.41 15.14
C ILE A 39 -18.40 27.30 14.78
N ILE A 40 -17.15 27.63 14.39
CA ILE A 40 -16.12 26.63 14.06
C ILE A 40 -15.88 25.68 15.24
N ILE A 41 -15.70 26.22 16.45
CA ILE A 41 -15.47 25.42 17.67
C ILE A 41 -16.68 24.53 17.97
N ALA A 42 -17.89 25.06 17.85
CA ALA A 42 -19.11 24.29 18.07
C ALA A 42 -19.25 23.15 17.05
N THR A 43 -19.02 23.41 15.76
CA THR A 43 -19.02 22.35 14.74
C THR A 43 -17.94 21.31 14.99
N ALA A 44 -16.70 21.71 15.30
CA ALA A 44 -15.62 20.78 15.60
C ALA A 44 -15.93 19.92 16.83
N SER A 45 -16.55 20.51 17.86
CA SER A 45 -16.93 19.83 19.09
C SER A 45 -18.07 18.83 18.87
N VAL A 46 -19.08 19.19 18.07
CA VAL A 46 -20.17 18.29 17.67
C VAL A 46 -19.62 17.13 16.84
N THR A 47 -18.78 17.40 15.84
CA THR A 47 -18.13 16.35 15.03
C THR A 47 -17.30 15.43 15.92
N TYR A 48 -16.48 15.97 16.82
CA TYR A 48 -15.68 15.19 17.76
C TYR A 48 -16.53 14.28 18.65
N TYR A 49 -17.64 14.81 19.20
CA TYR A 49 -18.57 14.03 20.01
C TYR A 49 -19.24 12.90 19.22
N LEU A 50 -19.68 13.18 18.00
CA LEU A 50 -20.27 12.16 17.11
C LEU A 50 -19.26 11.06 16.77
N THR A 51 -18.00 11.42 16.51
CA THR A 51 -16.92 10.45 16.27
C THR A 51 -16.66 9.58 17.49
N LEU A 52 -16.60 10.16 18.70
CA LEU A 52 -16.43 9.39 19.93
C LEU A 52 -17.57 8.39 20.14
N ARG A 53 -18.81 8.81 19.90
CA ARG A 53 -19.97 7.94 20.04
C ARG A 53 -19.96 6.80 19.01
N ALA A 54 -19.67 7.10 17.74
CA ALA A 54 -19.58 6.09 16.70
C ALA A 54 -18.47 5.06 17.01
N ASN A 55 -17.32 5.51 17.49
CA ASN A 55 -16.25 4.61 17.94
C ASN A 55 -16.69 3.73 19.12
N ALA A 56 -17.43 4.28 20.10
CA ALA A 56 -17.95 3.49 21.21
C ALA A 56 -18.94 2.41 20.74
N GLU A 57 -19.81 2.74 19.79
CA GLU A 57 -20.76 1.78 19.19
C GLU A 57 -20.03 0.66 18.42
N VAL A 58 -18.94 0.99 17.71
CA VAL A 58 -18.07 0.01 17.04
C VAL A 58 -17.36 -0.90 18.03
N ILE A 59 -16.80 -0.35 19.11
CA ILE A 59 -16.13 -1.14 20.16
C ILE A 59 -17.14 -2.10 20.80
N GLU A 60 -18.33 -1.62 21.15
CA GLU A 60 -19.38 -2.46 21.73
C GLU A 60 -19.84 -3.57 20.76
N ALA A 61 -19.95 -3.27 19.46
CA ALA A 61 -20.27 -4.27 18.44
C ALA A 61 -19.16 -5.31 18.26
N PHE A 62 -17.90 -4.88 18.30
CA PHE A 62 -16.74 -5.77 18.26
C PHE A 62 -16.71 -6.69 19.48
N GLU A 63 -16.86 -6.15 20.69
CA GLU A 63 -16.92 -6.94 21.93
C GLU A 63 -18.07 -7.96 21.92
N LYS A 64 -19.25 -7.56 21.40
CA LYS A 64 -20.42 -8.46 21.27
C LYS A 64 -20.25 -9.56 20.23
N SER A 65 -19.41 -9.36 19.22
CA SER A 65 -19.19 -10.36 18.17
C SER A 65 -18.48 -11.61 18.70
N GLY A 66 -17.76 -11.50 19.83
CA GLY A 66 -16.93 -12.58 20.37
C GLY A 66 -15.65 -12.86 19.56
N ILE A 67 -15.41 -12.09 18.50
CA ILE A 67 -14.19 -12.13 17.69
C ILE A 67 -13.08 -11.39 18.47
N THR A 68 -11.87 -11.95 18.49
CA THR A 68 -10.70 -11.28 19.07
C THR A 68 -9.73 -10.84 17.97
N VAL A 69 -8.85 -9.91 18.31
CA VAL A 69 -7.77 -9.49 17.41
C VAL A 69 -6.88 -10.68 17.05
N GLU A 70 -6.57 -11.50 18.04
CA GLU A 70 -5.72 -12.67 17.90
C GLU A 70 -6.39 -13.71 16.99
N SER A 71 -7.71 -13.89 17.09
CA SER A 71 -8.43 -14.82 16.20
C SER A 71 -8.49 -14.33 14.76
N LEU A 72 -8.68 -13.02 14.54
CA LEU A 72 -8.60 -12.43 13.20
C LEU A 72 -7.19 -12.56 12.61
N ALA A 73 -6.16 -12.23 13.42
CA ALA A 73 -4.77 -12.35 13.00
C ALA A 73 -4.43 -13.80 12.64
N ALA A 74 -4.78 -14.78 13.49
CA ALA A 74 -4.51 -16.19 13.23
C ALA A 74 -5.21 -16.72 11.95
N LYS A 75 -6.38 -16.19 11.59
CA LYS A 75 -7.08 -16.54 10.34
C LYS A 75 -6.36 -16.01 9.09
N VAL A 76 -5.84 -14.78 9.14
CA VAL A 76 -5.31 -14.09 7.95
C VAL A 76 -3.80 -14.21 7.78
N ILE A 77 -3.06 -14.30 8.89
CA ILE A 77 -1.61 -14.43 8.98
C ILE A 77 -1.25 -15.55 9.98
N PRO A 78 -1.55 -16.82 9.67
CA PRO A 78 -1.21 -17.95 10.54
C PRO A 78 0.29 -17.95 10.91
N GLU A 79 0.62 -18.37 12.14
CA GLU A 79 1.99 -18.32 12.67
C GLU A 79 2.94 -19.23 11.88
N GLU A 80 2.45 -20.38 11.42
CA GLU A 80 3.19 -21.35 10.61
C GLU A 80 3.58 -20.83 9.22
N GLY A 81 2.97 -19.73 8.77
CA GLY A 81 3.20 -19.19 7.43
C GLY A 81 2.29 -19.79 6.35
N TYR A 82 2.55 -19.36 5.12
CA TYR A 82 2.00 -19.97 3.91
C TYR A 82 3.13 -20.55 3.07
N THR A 83 3.07 -21.86 2.80
CA THR A 83 4.02 -22.53 1.90
C THR A 83 3.47 -22.54 0.48
N LEU A 84 4.13 -21.77 -0.38
CA LEU A 84 3.86 -21.73 -1.80
C LEU A 84 4.44 -22.96 -2.49
N LYS A 85 3.58 -23.76 -3.10
CA LYS A 85 3.97 -24.94 -3.87
C LYS A 85 4.51 -24.52 -5.23
N LEU A 86 5.81 -24.28 -5.29
CA LEU A 86 6.56 -24.05 -6.52
C LEU A 86 7.97 -24.61 -6.40
N ASN A 87 8.63 -24.79 -7.54
CA ASN A 87 10.05 -25.07 -7.57
C ASN A 87 10.83 -23.74 -7.68
N TRP A 88 11.56 -23.36 -6.63
CA TRP A 88 12.36 -22.12 -6.67
C TRP A 88 13.55 -22.21 -7.64
N GLY A 89 14.16 -23.39 -7.76
CA GLY A 89 15.24 -23.68 -8.70
C GLY A 89 16.45 -22.76 -8.50
N ASP A 90 16.91 -22.17 -9.60
CA ASP A 90 18.04 -21.24 -9.66
C ASP A 90 17.60 -19.77 -9.74
N THR A 91 16.33 -19.46 -9.45
CA THR A 91 15.76 -18.11 -9.57
C THR A 91 16.61 -17.06 -8.86
N GLY A 92 16.96 -17.28 -7.59
CA GLY A 92 17.79 -16.33 -6.83
C GLY A 92 19.16 -16.05 -7.46
N LYS A 93 19.83 -17.08 -8.00
CA LYS A 93 21.09 -16.92 -8.72
C LYS A 93 20.92 -16.06 -9.97
N LYS A 94 19.87 -16.29 -10.76
CA LYS A 94 19.55 -15.48 -11.94
C LYS A 94 19.26 -14.01 -11.58
N LEU A 95 18.63 -13.76 -10.43
CA LEU A 95 18.44 -12.39 -9.93
C LEU A 95 19.77 -11.70 -9.58
N VAL A 96 20.73 -12.45 -9.04
CA VAL A 96 22.09 -11.93 -8.80
C VAL A 96 22.84 -11.71 -10.11
N GLU A 97 22.81 -12.69 -11.02
CA GLU A 97 23.50 -12.64 -12.32
C GLU A 97 23.00 -11.51 -13.23
N SER A 98 21.70 -11.22 -13.20
CA SER A 98 21.09 -10.09 -13.92
C SER A 98 21.39 -8.73 -13.31
N GLY A 99 21.95 -8.68 -12.10
CA GLY A 99 22.16 -7.45 -11.35
C GLY A 99 20.90 -6.90 -10.68
N ALA A 100 19.77 -7.61 -10.76
CA ALA A 100 18.56 -7.24 -10.03
C ALA A 100 18.81 -7.22 -8.52
N ILE A 101 19.61 -8.17 -8.03
CA ILE A 101 20.11 -8.23 -6.65
C ILE A 101 21.63 -8.04 -6.66
N ASP A 102 22.10 -6.97 -6.03
CA ASP A 102 23.48 -6.87 -5.57
C ASP A 102 23.64 -7.72 -4.31
N LEU A 103 24.37 -8.84 -4.44
CA LEU A 103 24.50 -9.81 -3.35
C LEU A 103 25.07 -9.21 -2.07
N GLN A 104 25.99 -8.25 -2.16
CA GLN A 104 26.57 -7.64 -0.97
C GLN A 104 25.56 -6.72 -0.30
N LYS A 105 24.88 -5.85 -1.05
CA LYS A 105 23.80 -5.01 -0.49
C LYS A 105 22.69 -5.84 0.13
N TYR A 106 22.34 -6.96 -0.51
CA TYR A 106 21.32 -7.88 0.01
C TYR A 106 21.76 -8.48 1.35
N LYS A 107 23.00 -8.98 1.44
CA LYS A 107 23.55 -9.50 2.70
C LYS A 107 23.60 -8.45 3.78
N ASP A 108 23.97 -7.21 3.45
CA ASP A 108 24.02 -6.11 4.41
C ASP A 108 22.61 -5.74 4.91
N ASN A 109 21.62 -5.76 4.02
CA ASN A 109 20.21 -5.50 4.37
C ASN A 109 19.57 -6.63 5.20
N TYR A 110 20.03 -7.87 5.03
CA TYR A 110 19.52 -9.07 5.71
C TYR A 110 20.59 -9.75 6.57
N GLY A 111 21.42 -8.97 7.26
CA GLY A 111 22.53 -9.50 8.06
C GLY A 111 22.13 -10.15 9.39
N ASP A 112 20.85 -10.09 9.77
CA ASP A 112 20.32 -10.76 10.97
C ASP A 112 20.34 -12.29 10.78
N GLU A 113 20.68 -13.03 11.84
CA GLU A 113 20.78 -14.49 11.85
C GLU A 113 19.50 -15.17 11.34
N LYS A 114 18.33 -14.57 11.60
CA LYS A 114 17.03 -15.10 11.14
C LYS A 114 16.91 -15.21 9.61
N TYR A 115 17.71 -14.46 8.84
CA TYR A 115 17.72 -14.52 7.38
C TYR A 115 18.79 -15.46 6.80
N SER A 116 19.61 -16.10 7.64
CA SER A 116 20.74 -16.93 7.16
C SER A 116 20.29 -18.06 6.25
N GLU A 117 19.23 -18.79 6.63
CA GLU A 117 18.67 -19.84 5.77
C GLU A 117 18.00 -19.26 4.53
N LEU A 118 17.30 -18.13 4.66
CA LEU A 118 16.64 -17.47 3.53
C LEU A 118 17.65 -16.99 2.47
N MET A 119 18.85 -16.58 2.89
CA MET A 119 19.92 -16.19 1.97
C MET A 119 20.33 -17.33 1.03
N THR A 120 20.16 -18.58 1.44
CA THR A 120 20.44 -19.74 0.56
C THR A 120 19.49 -19.80 -0.65
N PHE A 121 18.29 -19.22 -0.57
CA PHE A 121 17.42 -19.05 -1.75
C PHE A 121 17.99 -18.04 -2.76
N ILE A 122 18.90 -17.15 -2.34
CA ILE A 122 19.58 -16.21 -3.23
C ILE A 122 20.85 -16.83 -3.82
N THR A 123 21.62 -17.57 -3.03
CA THR A 123 22.95 -18.05 -3.43
C THR A 123 22.97 -19.45 -4.03
N ASP A 124 22.00 -20.29 -3.70
CA ASP A 124 22.00 -21.72 -4.03
C ASP A 124 20.90 -22.06 -5.03
N THR A 125 20.97 -23.28 -5.57
CA THR A 125 19.86 -23.83 -6.36
C THR A 125 18.99 -24.64 -5.41
N LYS A 126 17.75 -24.21 -5.17
CA LYS A 126 16.82 -24.82 -4.21
C LYS A 126 15.62 -25.39 -4.95
N ASN A 127 15.58 -26.71 -5.15
CA ASN A 127 14.42 -27.38 -5.74
C ASN A 127 13.31 -27.60 -4.68
N GLU A 128 12.96 -26.54 -3.98
CA GLU A 128 12.12 -26.53 -2.79
C GLU A 128 11.06 -25.43 -2.90
N ASN A 129 9.99 -25.60 -2.12
CA ASN A 129 8.94 -24.60 -1.95
C ASN A 129 9.47 -23.38 -1.16
N ILE A 130 8.79 -22.24 -1.28
CA ILE A 130 9.06 -21.06 -0.45
C ILE A 130 7.95 -20.90 0.59
N THR A 131 8.31 -20.43 1.79
CA THR A 131 7.35 -20.15 2.86
C THR A 131 7.42 -18.70 3.28
N VAL A 132 6.30 -18.00 3.22
CA VAL A 132 6.14 -16.63 3.75
C VAL A 132 5.50 -16.67 5.14
N ASN A 133 6.02 -15.88 6.07
CA ASN A 133 5.47 -15.69 7.40
C ASN A 133 5.81 -14.28 7.94
N SER A 134 5.37 -13.96 9.15
CA SER A 134 5.59 -12.65 9.77
C SER A 134 7.07 -12.29 9.99
N GLU A 135 7.98 -13.27 10.08
CA GLU A 135 9.40 -13.01 10.32
C GLU A 135 10.19 -12.70 9.04
N ASN A 136 9.72 -13.23 7.91
CA ASN A 136 10.42 -13.21 6.62
C ASN A 136 9.68 -12.49 5.49
N SER A 137 8.46 -11.98 5.72
CA SER A 137 7.66 -11.31 4.69
C SER A 137 8.38 -10.14 4.02
N TYR A 138 9.22 -9.42 4.77
CA TYR A 138 10.05 -8.33 4.25
C TYR A 138 11.17 -8.81 3.30
N PHE A 139 11.75 -9.98 3.57
CA PHE A 139 12.70 -10.60 2.63
C PHE A 139 11.98 -10.96 1.32
N TRP A 140 10.81 -11.61 1.42
CA TRP A 140 10.08 -12.06 0.24
C TRP A 140 9.51 -10.93 -0.61
N VAL A 141 9.02 -9.84 -0.02
CA VAL A 141 8.53 -8.69 -0.83
C VAL A 141 9.66 -8.13 -1.69
N ASN A 142 10.87 -8.00 -1.16
CA ASN A 142 12.00 -7.45 -1.90
C ASN A 142 12.57 -8.45 -2.91
N THR A 143 12.61 -9.75 -2.58
CA THR A 143 13.09 -10.79 -3.52
C THR A 143 12.14 -10.91 -4.72
N LEU A 144 10.82 -10.93 -4.46
CA LEU A 144 9.82 -10.98 -5.52
C LEU A 144 9.69 -9.64 -6.27
N TRP A 145 9.96 -8.51 -5.62
CA TRP A 145 10.09 -7.22 -6.30
C TRP A 145 11.25 -7.27 -7.30
N ALA A 146 12.44 -7.73 -6.91
CA ALA A 146 13.56 -7.90 -7.83
C ALA A 146 13.19 -8.80 -9.03
N MET A 147 12.47 -9.90 -8.76
CA MET A 147 11.95 -10.79 -9.80
C MET A 147 11.03 -10.06 -10.77
N GLY A 148 9.96 -9.41 -10.28
CA GLY A 148 9.01 -8.70 -11.13
C GLY A 148 9.65 -7.53 -11.88
N LEU A 149 10.61 -6.83 -11.27
CA LEU A 149 11.29 -5.69 -11.88
C LEU A 149 12.11 -6.11 -13.10
N VAL A 150 12.86 -7.21 -12.99
CA VAL A 150 13.85 -7.61 -14.01
C VAL A 150 13.27 -8.54 -15.08
N GLN A 151 12.23 -9.30 -14.74
CA GLN A 151 11.62 -10.27 -15.65
C GLN A 151 11.04 -9.61 -16.90
N LYS A 152 11.33 -10.20 -18.07
CA LYS A 152 10.69 -9.82 -19.33
C LYS A 152 9.19 -10.06 -19.27
N SER A 153 8.42 -8.98 -19.37
CA SER A 153 7.00 -8.98 -19.07
C SER A 153 6.22 -8.08 -20.00
N ASP A 154 5.16 -8.60 -20.61
CA ASP A 154 4.22 -7.79 -21.40
C ASP A 154 3.48 -6.78 -20.51
N VAL A 155 3.29 -7.08 -19.22
CA VAL A 155 2.69 -6.15 -18.25
C VAL A 155 3.59 -4.91 -18.08
N LEU A 156 4.91 -5.10 -18.08
CA LEU A 156 5.85 -3.99 -17.95
C LEU A 156 6.05 -3.25 -19.28
N GLU A 157 6.28 -3.96 -20.38
CA GLU A 157 6.64 -3.36 -21.67
C GLU A 157 5.44 -2.77 -22.42
N LYS A 158 4.29 -3.44 -22.36
CA LYS A 158 3.07 -3.07 -23.10
C LYS A 158 1.97 -2.52 -22.20
N GLY A 159 2.11 -2.65 -20.88
CA GLY A 159 1.20 -2.04 -19.92
C GLY A 159 1.41 -0.54 -19.76
N ILE A 160 0.67 0.05 -18.80
CA ILE A 160 0.58 1.50 -18.61
C ILE A 160 1.96 2.14 -18.35
N ILE A 161 2.81 1.49 -17.53
CA ILE A 161 4.15 2.02 -17.23
C ILE A 161 5.03 2.09 -18.49
N GLY A 162 5.19 0.98 -19.23
CA GLY A 162 6.04 0.93 -20.41
C GLY A 162 5.52 1.67 -21.65
N THR A 163 4.25 2.09 -21.64
CA THR A 163 3.62 2.81 -22.76
C THR A 163 3.35 4.27 -22.45
N GLU A 164 2.42 4.56 -21.53
CA GLU A 164 2.00 5.93 -21.19
C GLU A 164 3.05 6.67 -20.37
N TYR A 165 3.77 5.96 -19.48
CA TYR A 165 4.78 6.53 -18.58
C TYR A 165 6.22 6.13 -18.94
N LYS A 166 6.48 5.76 -20.20
CA LYS A 166 7.79 5.26 -20.64
C LYS A 166 8.97 6.20 -20.32
N ASP A 167 8.72 7.51 -20.31
CA ASP A 167 9.72 8.55 -20.05
C ASP A 167 9.81 8.90 -18.55
N GLU A 168 8.94 8.31 -17.72
CA GLU A 168 8.78 8.54 -16.28
C GLU A 168 8.93 7.26 -15.46
N ILE A 169 9.44 6.17 -16.06
CA ILE A 169 9.56 4.84 -15.41
C ILE A 169 10.24 4.94 -14.04
N GLY A 170 11.28 5.77 -13.90
CA GLY A 170 12.02 5.93 -12.63
C GLY A 170 11.28 6.70 -11.52
N SER A 171 10.10 7.25 -11.79
CA SER A 171 9.33 8.05 -10.82
C SER A 171 8.44 7.22 -9.88
N PHE A 172 8.23 5.94 -10.20
CA PHE A 172 7.40 5.04 -9.41
C PHE A 172 8.15 4.50 -8.19
N ALA A 173 7.41 4.15 -7.14
CA ALA A 173 8.02 3.56 -5.94
C ALA A 173 8.63 2.18 -6.24
N SER A 174 8.06 1.43 -7.19
CA SER A 174 8.58 0.14 -7.68
C SER A 174 9.90 0.24 -8.48
N THR A 175 10.34 1.44 -8.84
CA THR A 175 11.57 1.63 -9.62
C THR A 175 12.50 2.57 -8.88
N GLY A 176 12.10 3.83 -8.68
CA GLY A 176 12.87 4.84 -7.94
C GLY A 176 13.14 4.47 -6.49
N GLY A 177 12.33 3.57 -5.91
CA GLY A 177 12.53 3.04 -4.56
C GLY A 177 13.43 1.80 -4.48
N TRP A 178 13.88 1.24 -5.61
CA TRP A 178 14.73 0.03 -5.61
C TRP A 178 16.22 0.40 -5.52
N THR A 179 16.84 0.08 -4.39
CA THR A 179 18.26 0.42 -4.13
C THR A 179 19.18 -0.79 -3.99
N LEU A 180 18.60 -1.99 -3.95
CA LEU A 180 19.29 -3.27 -3.72
C LEU A 180 19.86 -3.91 -4.99
N GLY A 181 19.72 -3.28 -6.16
CA GLY A 181 20.33 -3.72 -7.42
C GLY A 181 21.77 -3.23 -7.61
N THR A 182 22.47 -3.79 -8.59
CA THR A 182 23.85 -3.38 -8.96
C THR A 182 23.86 -2.10 -9.80
N THR A 183 22.76 -1.81 -10.49
CA THR A 183 22.52 -0.58 -11.26
C THR A 183 21.15 0.00 -10.91
N ASP A 184 20.81 1.15 -11.49
CA ASP A 184 19.50 1.77 -11.32
C ASP A 184 18.35 0.88 -11.85
N ALA A 185 17.16 1.05 -11.28
CA ALA A 185 16.00 0.23 -11.62
C ALA A 185 15.51 0.39 -13.06
N ILE A 186 15.74 1.54 -13.72
CA ILE A 186 15.31 1.75 -15.12
C ILE A 186 16.13 0.83 -16.03
N SER A 187 17.44 0.71 -15.78
CA SER A 187 18.31 -0.21 -16.50
C SER A 187 17.93 -1.69 -16.29
N LEU A 188 17.33 -2.02 -15.14
CA LEU A 188 16.88 -3.38 -14.81
C LEU A 188 15.49 -3.71 -15.36
N TYR A 189 14.65 -2.69 -15.57
CA TYR A 189 13.23 -2.82 -15.90
C TYR A 189 12.98 -3.71 -17.13
N SER A 190 12.31 -4.86 -16.94
CA SER A 190 12.02 -5.86 -17.99
C SER A 190 13.24 -6.27 -18.83
N SER A 191 14.43 -6.27 -18.23
CA SER A 191 15.69 -6.45 -18.96
C SER A 191 16.07 -7.91 -19.23
N THR A 192 15.61 -8.84 -18.38
CA THR A 192 16.11 -10.22 -18.34
C THR A 192 14.98 -11.23 -18.36
N ASN A 193 15.16 -12.33 -19.08
CA ASN A 193 14.22 -13.44 -19.07
C ASN A 193 14.64 -14.47 -18.00
N ILE A 194 14.13 -14.32 -16.77
CA ILE A 194 14.43 -15.23 -15.64
C ILE A 194 13.65 -16.53 -15.79
N VAL A 195 12.37 -16.42 -16.17
CA VAL A 195 11.49 -17.53 -16.54
C VAL A 195 10.90 -17.33 -17.92
N ASP A 196 10.78 -18.43 -18.68
CA ASP A 196 10.16 -18.41 -20.00
C ASP A 196 8.63 -18.34 -19.87
N LEU A 197 8.04 -17.31 -20.49
CA LEU A 197 6.59 -17.16 -20.62
C LEU A 197 6.20 -17.19 -22.10
N SER A 198 5.32 -18.11 -22.47
CA SER A 198 4.66 -18.11 -23.78
C SER A 198 3.76 -16.87 -23.95
N LEU A 199 3.30 -16.60 -25.17
CA LEU A 199 2.35 -15.52 -25.43
C LEU A 199 1.05 -15.70 -24.62
N GLU A 200 0.56 -16.93 -24.51
CA GLU A 200 -0.63 -17.27 -23.73
C GLU A 200 -0.40 -17.05 -22.24
N GLN A 201 0.80 -17.41 -21.74
CA GLN A 201 1.19 -17.16 -20.36
C GLN A 201 1.33 -15.67 -20.05
N GLN A 202 1.89 -14.87 -20.96
CA GLN A 202 1.97 -13.40 -20.81
C GLN A 202 0.58 -12.77 -20.69
N GLN A 203 -0.37 -13.19 -21.53
CA GLN A 203 -1.77 -12.74 -21.45
C GLN A 203 -2.42 -13.14 -20.13
N ARG A 204 -2.19 -14.38 -19.69
CA ARG A 204 -2.69 -14.89 -18.41
C ARG A 204 -2.12 -14.12 -17.22
N VAL A 205 -0.82 -13.79 -17.23
CA VAL A 205 -0.19 -12.93 -16.22
C VAL A 205 -0.91 -11.59 -16.16
N ALA A 206 -1.12 -10.93 -17.30
CA ALA A 206 -1.79 -9.63 -17.37
C ALA A 206 -3.24 -9.68 -16.85
N GLU A 207 -3.99 -10.74 -17.19
CA GLU A 207 -5.36 -10.93 -16.72
C GLU A 207 -5.41 -11.12 -15.20
N ILE A 208 -4.59 -12.02 -14.65
CA ILE A 208 -4.55 -12.27 -13.21
C ILE A 208 -4.11 -11.01 -12.46
N ALA A 209 -3.02 -10.38 -12.92
CA ALA A 209 -2.49 -9.16 -12.33
C ALA A 209 -3.49 -8.00 -12.37
N GLY A 210 -4.29 -7.90 -13.44
CA GLY A 210 -5.36 -6.91 -13.58
C GLY A 210 -6.46 -7.02 -12.53
N ASN A 211 -6.62 -8.19 -11.89
CA ASN A 211 -7.64 -8.46 -10.89
C ASN A 211 -7.14 -8.36 -9.44
N ILE A 212 -5.85 -8.10 -9.21
CA ILE A 212 -5.26 -8.09 -7.86
C ILE A 212 -4.89 -6.66 -7.47
N TYR A 213 -5.47 -6.17 -6.38
CA TYR A 213 -5.25 -4.83 -5.82
C TYR A 213 -4.55 -4.90 -4.47
N ARG A 214 -4.07 -3.76 -3.98
CA ARG A 214 -3.39 -3.60 -2.69
C ARG A 214 -3.91 -2.35 -2.00
N PRO A 215 -4.06 -2.38 -0.66
CA PRO A 215 -4.85 -1.38 0.06
C PRO A 215 -4.17 -0.02 0.19
N CYS A 216 -2.99 0.16 -0.41
CA CYS A 216 -2.24 1.41 -0.43
C CYS A 216 -2.58 2.34 -1.60
N CYS A 217 -3.09 1.81 -2.73
CA CYS A 217 -3.37 2.61 -3.93
C CYS A 217 -4.60 2.09 -4.70
N GLY A 218 -5.01 2.80 -5.77
CA GLY A 218 -6.15 2.42 -6.60
C GLY A 218 -5.80 1.51 -7.79
N ASN A 219 -4.54 1.11 -7.92
CA ASN A 219 -4.01 0.42 -9.08
C ASN A 219 -3.91 -1.10 -8.83
N SER A 220 -4.12 -1.89 -9.89
CA SER A 220 -3.95 -3.34 -9.84
C SER A 220 -2.48 -3.74 -10.03
N ALA A 221 -2.19 -5.04 -9.95
CA ALA A 221 -0.87 -5.58 -10.24
C ALA A 221 -0.43 -5.44 -11.68
N ALA A 222 -1.37 -5.21 -12.61
CA ALA A 222 -1.05 -4.87 -13.99
C ALA A 222 -0.51 -3.43 -14.14
N PHE A 223 -0.60 -2.61 -13.09
CA PHE A 223 0.14 -1.35 -12.96
C PHE A 223 1.00 -1.42 -11.69
N PRO A 224 2.18 -2.07 -11.75
CA PRO A 224 3.04 -2.31 -10.59
C PRO A 224 3.85 -1.05 -10.22
N ASP A 225 3.17 -0.02 -9.71
CA ASP A 225 3.73 1.29 -9.34
C ASP A 225 4.44 1.33 -7.97
N CYS A 226 4.29 0.27 -7.17
CA CYS A 226 4.88 0.11 -5.83
C CYS A 226 5.61 -1.23 -5.67
N ASN A 227 6.40 -1.35 -4.61
CA ASN A 227 7.17 -2.56 -4.29
C ASN A 227 6.31 -3.82 -4.13
N HIS A 228 5.26 -3.77 -3.32
CA HIS A 228 4.26 -4.84 -3.22
C HIS A 228 3.66 -5.13 -4.59
N GLY A 229 3.59 -4.08 -5.40
CA GLY A 229 2.97 -4.14 -6.68
C GLY A 229 3.73 -4.98 -7.69
N MET A 230 5.02 -4.70 -7.76
CA MET A 230 5.99 -5.43 -8.54
C MET A 230 6.24 -6.83 -7.97
N ALA A 231 6.20 -7.00 -6.64
CA ALA A 231 6.37 -8.29 -5.99
C ALA A 231 5.25 -9.29 -6.32
N ILE A 232 3.99 -8.86 -6.28
CA ILE A 232 2.87 -9.71 -6.75
C ILE A 232 3.03 -10.05 -8.23
N LEU A 233 3.47 -9.11 -9.08
CA LEU A 233 3.69 -9.41 -10.49
C LEU A 233 4.75 -10.52 -10.65
N GLY A 234 5.91 -10.40 -9.98
CA GLY A 234 6.95 -11.42 -10.00
C GLY A 234 6.48 -12.79 -9.48
N LEU A 235 5.63 -12.80 -8.44
CA LEU A 235 5.00 -14.03 -7.94
C LEU A 235 4.10 -14.69 -9.01
N ILE A 236 3.23 -13.91 -9.65
CA ILE A 236 2.33 -14.41 -10.71
C ILE A 236 3.14 -14.97 -11.87
N GLU A 237 4.18 -14.26 -12.32
CA GLU A 237 5.04 -14.69 -13.42
C GLU A 237 5.73 -16.03 -13.12
N LEU A 238 6.28 -16.20 -11.92
CA LEU A 238 6.88 -17.47 -11.48
C LEU A 238 5.87 -18.62 -11.51
N MET A 239 4.67 -18.40 -10.95
CA MET A 239 3.65 -19.44 -10.85
C MET A 239 3.05 -19.79 -12.22
N VAL A 240 2.80 -18.79 -13.07
CA VAL A 240 2.28 -19.00 -14.42
C VAL A 240 3.31 -19.74 -15.29
N ALA A 241 4.59 -19.40 -15.19
CA ALA A 241 5.66 -20.11 -15.91
C ALA A 241 5.73 -21.60 -15.53
N GLN A 242 5.41 -21.93 -14.28
CA GLN A 242 5.38 -23.30 -13.77
C GLN A 242 4.03 -24.01 -13.98
N GLY A 243 3.04 -23.34 -14.59
CA GLY A 243 1.75 -23.94 -14.91
C GLY A 243 0.79 -24.08 -13.72
N SER A 244 1.02 -23.36 -12.61
CA SER A 244 0.07 -23.31 -11.49
C SER A 244 -1.31 -22.85 -11.98
N PRO A 245 -2.44 -23.38 -11.46
CA PRO A 245 -3.78 -22.93 -11.80
C PRO A 245 -4.10 -21.54 -11.21
N ASP A 246 -5.06 -20.81 -11.81
CA ASP A 246 -5.42 -19.44 -11.38
C ASP A 246 -5.83 -19.39 -9.91
N SER A 247 -6.58 -20.38 -9.43
CA SER A 247 -7.03 -20.47 -8.04
C SER A 247 -5.86 -20.47 -7.06
N GLU A 248 -4.82 -21.28 -7.32
CA GLU A 248 -3.62 -21.31 -6.49
C GLU A 248 -2.85 -19.99 -6.54
N ILE A 249 -2.84 -19.31 -7.70
CA ILE A 249 -2.19 -18.00 -7.84
C ILE A 249 -2.91 -16.94 -7.01
N TYR A 250 -4.25 -16.93 -7.02
CA TYR A 250 -5.02 -16.01 -6.18
C TYR A 250 -4.89 -16.33 -4.69
N GLU A 251 -4.89 -17.61 -4.30
CA GLU A 251 -4.63 -18.03 -2.91
C GLU A 251 -3.25 -17.57 -2.43
N ALA A 252 -2.21 -17.81 -3.22
CA ALA A 252 -0.86 -17.37 -2.91
C ALA A 252 -0.77 -15.84 -2.84
N SER A 253 -1.36 -15.14 -3.80
CA SER A 253 -1.38 -13.66 -3.81
C SER A 253 -2.10 -13.09 -2.58
N LEU A 254 -3.18 -13.74 -2.14
CA LEU A 254 -3.89 -13.38 -0.91
C LEU A 254 -3.00 -13.59 0.30
N ALA A 255 -2.37 -14.76 0.44
CA ALA A 255 -1.48 -15.06 1.56
C ALA A 255 -0.31 -14.06 1.65
N PHE A 256 0.40 -13.81 0.55
CA PHE A 256 1.52 -12.87 0.53
C PHE A 256 1.09 -11.45 0.87
N ASN A 257 0.00 -10.97 0.26
CA ASN A 257 -0.55 -9.65 0.61
C ASN A 257 -1.02 -9.58 2.07
N SER A 258 -1.59 -10.65 2.64
CA SER A 258 -1.97 -10.69 4.06
C SER A 258 -0.76 -10.49 4.97
N TYR A 259 0.39 -11.12 4.69
CA TYR A 259 1.61 -10.88 5.47
C TYR A 259 2.22 -9.49 5.26
N TRP A 260 1.96 -8.84 4.12
CA TRP A 260 2.44 -7.47 3.85
C TRP A 260 1.50 -6.38 4.36
N PHE A 261 0.21 -6.69 4.50
CA PHE A 261 -0.84 -5.78 4.95
C PHE A 261 -1.72 -6.41 6.03
N PRO A 262 -1.16 -6.91 7.14
CA PRO A 262 -1.86 -7.75 8.11
C PRO A 262 -3.10 -7.07 8.70
N GLN A 263 -2.98 -5.77 8.98
CA GLN A 263 -4.09 -4.95 9.46
C GLN A 263 -5.27 -4.95 8.49
N THR A 264 -4.98 -4.74 7.20
CA THR A 264 -6.01 -4.61 6.18
C THR A 264 -6.78 -5.91 6.06
N TYR A 265 -6.06 -7.03 5.98
CA TYR A 265 -6.71 -8.32 5.79
C TYR A 265 -7.45 -8.79 7.04
N ALA A 266 -6.98 -8.44 8.24
CA ALA A 266 -7.76 -8.66 9.47
C ALA A 266 -9.06 -7.83 9.50
N ASP A 267 -9.00 -6.57 9.04
CA ASP A 267 -10.18 -5.72 8.90
C ASP A 267 -11.17 -6.27 7.85
N LEU A 268 -10.67 -6.79 6.72
CA LEU A 268 -11.49 -7.44 5.70
C LEU A 268 -12.12 -8.73 6.25
N ALA A 269 -11.37 -9.56 6.97
CA ALA A 269 -11.91 -10.76 7.61
C ALA A 269 -13.06 -10.43 8.57
N TYR A 270 -12.87 -9.42 9.42
CA TYR A 270 -13.94 -8.93 10.29
C TYR A 270 -15.16 -8.43 9.52
N TYR A 271 -14.94 -7.70 8.42
CA TYR A 271 -16.02 -7.23 7.56
C TYR A 271 -16.84 -8.38 6.98
N PHE A 272 -16.19 -9.38 6.39
CA PHE A 272 -16.89 -10.51 5.79
C PHE A 272 -17.65 -11.31 6.85
N GLU A 273 -17.05 -11.56 8.00
CA GLU A 273 -17.67 -12.33 9.08
C GLU A 273 -18.87 -11.59 9.68
N THR A 274 -18.79 -10.27 9.86
CA THR A 274 -19.85 -9.51 10.56
C THR A 274 -20.88 -8.82 9.67
N LYS A 275 -20.54 -8.56 8.40
CA LYS A 275 -21.42 -7.84 7.46
C LYS A 275 -21.89 -8.71 6.29
N GLN A 276 -21.14 -9.75 5.93
CA GLN A 276 -21.46 -10.64 4.81
C GLN A 276 -21.80 -12.07 5.25
N ASP A 277 -21.71 -12.38 6.55
CA ASP A 277 -21.96 -13.72 7.10
C ASP A 277 -21.15 -14.80 6.37
N THR A 278 -19.87 -14.51 6.09
CA THR A 278 -18.94 -15.38 5.37
C THR A 278 -17.65 -15.53 6.17
N ALA A 279 -17.25 -16.76 6.48
CA ALA A 279 -16.00 -17.04 7.17
C ALA A 279 -14.79 -16.80 6.24
N TRP A 280 -13.64 -16.44 6.81
CA TRP A 280 -12.44 -16.04 6.05
C TRP A 280 -11.98 -17.11 5.05
N GLU A 281 -11.99 -18.36 5.48
CA GLU A 281 -11.63 -19.55 4.71
C GLU A 281 -12.59 -19.88 3.55
N ASP A 282 -13.82 -19.34 3.59
CA ASP A 282 -14.85 -19.58 2.57
C ASP A 282 -14.90 -18.47 1.51
N ILE A 283 -14.11 -17.39 1.67
CA ILE A 283 -14.13 -16.27 0.73
C ILE A 283 -13.26 -16.61 -0.48
N ASP A 284 -13.80 -16.40 -1.68
CA ASP A 284 -13.02 -16.47 -2.92
C ASP A 284 -11.84 -15.46 -2.88
N PRO A 285 -10.58 -15.92 -2.97
CA PRO A 285 -9.42 -15.04 -2.94
C PRO A 285 -9.43 -13.96 -4.02
N LYS A 286 -9.94 -14.27 -5.23
CA LYS A 286 -10.07 -13.29 -6.31
C LYS A 286 -11.02 -12.15 -5.93
N THR A 287 -12.08 -12.47 -5.19
CA THR A 287 -13.03 -11.47 -4.68
C THR A 287 -12.35 -10.54 -3.67
N VAL A 288 -11.67 -11.07 -2.65
CA VAL A 288 -11.02 -10.25 -1.61
C VAL A 288 -9.88 -9.39 -2.19
N LEU A 289 -9.08 -9.95 -3.10
CA LEU A 289 -8.01 -9.22 -3.79
C LEU A 289 -8.54 -8.15 -4.76
N GLY A 290 -9.82 -8.21 -5.12
CA GLY A 290 -10.43 -7.34 -6.11
C GLY A 290 -10.54 -5.88 -5.66
N GLN A 291 -10.82 -5.01 -6.63
CA GLN A 291 -10.88 -3.57 -6.44
C GLN A 291 -11.84 -3.12 -5.31
N ALA A 292 -12.96 -3.82 -5.14
CA ALA A 292 -14.01 -3.43 -4.19
C ALA A 292 -13.57 -3.55 -2.71
N TYR A 293 -12.53 -4.33 -2.43
CA TYR A 293 -12.06 -4.67 -1.09
C TYR A 293 -10.60 -4.27 -0.87
N SER A 294 -9.71 -4.68 -1.76
CA SER A 294 -8.26 -4.50 -1.58
C SER A 294 -7.70 -3.29 -2.32
N SER A 295 -8.46 -2.48 -3.06
CA SER A 295 -7.95 -1.16 -3.48
C SER A 295 -7.98 -0.17 -2.33
N GLY A 296 -7.17 0.89 -2.37
CA GLY A 296 -7.19 1.94 -1.35
C GLY A 296 -8.57 2.57 -1.15
N GLN A 297 -9.35 2.77 -2.23
CA GLN A 297 -10.72 3.27 -2.13
C GLN A 297 -11.69 2.22 -1.60
N GLY A 298 -11.57 0.98 -2.07
CA GLY A 298 -12.38 -0.16 -1.61
C GLY A 298 -12.21 -0.39 -0.12
N TYR A 299 -10.96 -0.50 0.32
CA TYR A 299 -10.61 -0.68 1.73
C TYR A 299 -11.05 0.51 2.59
N ALA A 300 -10.84 1.76 2.13
CA ALA A 300 -11.30 2.93 2.86
C ALA A 300 -12.82 2.94 3.10
N ARG A 301 -13.61 2.48 2.12
CA ARG A 301 -15.06 2.29 2.29
C ARG A 301 -15.37 1.23 3.35
N ILE A 302 -14.71 0.07 3.28
CA ILE A 302 -14.89 -0.99 4.29
C ILE A 302 -14.56 -0.49 5.69
N LYS A 303 -13.45 0.26 5.85
CA LYS A 303 -13.07 0.87 7.14
C LYS A 303 -14.11 1.86 7.67
N GLN A 304 -14.85 2.55 6.82
CA GLN A 304 -15.97 3.39 7.26
C GLN A 304 -17.17 2.56 7.77
N GLU A 305 -17.40 1.37 7.21
CA GLU A 305 -18.51 0.49 7.59
C GLU A 305 -18.26 -0.28 8.90
N ILE A 306 -17.01 -0.67 9.16
CA ILE A 306 -16.63 -1.43 10.37
C ILE A 306 -16.02 -0.56 11.47
N GLY A 307 -15.56 0.65 11.13
CA GLY A 307 -14.85 1.53 12.06
C GLY A 307 -13.43 1.05 12.41
N ASN A 308 -12.93 1.50 13.56
CA ASN A 308 -11.61 1.12 14.05
C ASN A 308 -11.73 -0.05 15.03
N ILE A 309 -11.18 -1.20 14.65
CA ILE A 309 -11.07 -2.37 15.52
C ILE A 309 -9.91 -2.15 16.51
N PRO A 310 -10.14 -2.23 17.84
CA PRO A 310 -9.08 -2.05 18.85
C PRO A 310 -8.01 -3.14 18.77
N GLY A 311 -6.78 -2.84 19.19
CA GLY A 311 -5.72 -3.85 19.47
C GLY A 311 -4.93 -4.36 18.27
N LEU A 312 -5.35 -4.03 17.06
CA LEU A 312 -4.70 -4.42 15.82
C LEU A 312 -3.68 -3.31 15.45
N GLN A 313 -2.38 -3.59 15.65
CA GLN A 313 -1.33 -2.60 15.42
C GLN A 313 -1.12 -2.35 13.92
N SER A 314 -1.03 -1.07 13.55
CA SER A 314 -0.80 -0.61 12.19
C SER A 314 0.64 -0.88 11.73
N GLY A 315 0.91 -2.08 11.21
CA GLY A 315 2.04 -2.33 10.32
C GLY A 315 1.63 -2.05 8.89
N GLY A 316 1.78 -0.81 8.43
CA GLY A 316 1.56 -0.45 7.03
C GLY A 316 2.75 -0.85 6.15
N GLY A 317 2.48 -1.34 4.94
CA GLY A 317 3.53 -1.69 3.98
C GLY A 317 4.40 -0.49 3.60
N SER A 318 5.70 -0.56 3.90
CA SER A 318 6.67 0.45 3.48
C SER A 318 6.82 0.46 1.96
N CYS A 319 6.89 1.65 1.36
CA CYS A 319 7.13 1.83 -0.08
C CYS A 319 8.61 2.20 -0.31
N GLY A 320 9.50 1.21 -0.22
CA GLY A 320 10.93 1.37 -0.46
C GLY A 320 11.74 0.17 0.03
N ALA A 321 12.89 -0.07 -0.59
CA ALA A 321 13.90 -1.06 -0.19
C ALA A 321 15.23 -0.39 0.14
#